data_AF-A0A1A0FBX6-F1
#
_entry.id   AF-A0A1A0FBX6-F1
#
_cell.length_a   1.000
_cell.length_b   1.000
_cell.length_c   1.000
_cell.angle_alpha   90.00
_cell.angle_beta   90.00
_cell.angle_gamma   90.00
#
_symmetry.space_group_name_H-M   'P 1'
#
loop_
_entity.id
_entity.type
_entity.pdbx_description
1 polymer ?
#
loop_
_entity_poly.entity_id
_entity_poly.type
_entity_poly.pdbx_seq_one_letter_code
_entity_poly.pdbx_strand_id
1 'polypeptide(L)'
;MLEVMADYFEMDHDAIYREINRMFQELLKLLKSKAVNYQELRACLTPSTEKKEVIFVFDSQQIDSNWYGSEVFKKIIPLLDKRTSHSFLCGDYISHGLEQDRLYHELVSSINIRNASDYSHSTQYYFVYMNNVSDHLLKLMDEGLKGYKPYTGYVDITFSCFMKKYASVTLVDSFIKHKGVVICGHEDDRDNSENVNMPGYAFEENGYKCLSLQDSLAGVFLSYKIERPVYEGFRRDAEFSINSISKNVSAIDDFDVEIDEGKLKYLEENKYGRMKKAELLGFEREEIEAHIKGKINNNYIYNMTLLKDHGVAKFNVLLEKDVSNGIPVRLMVALEYMPTQRKLRLITMV
;
A
#
# COMPACT_ATOMS: atom_id res chain seq x y z
N MET A 1 -14.25 -1.51 10.01
CA MET A 1 -15.67 -1.21 9.70
C MET A 1 -16.39 -2.38 9.03
N LEU A 2 -15.98 -2.84 7.83
CA LEU A 2 -16.69 -3.92 7.12
C LEU A 2 -16.88 -5.19 7.95
N GLU A 3 -15.85 -5.58 8.71
CA GLU A 3 -15.91 -6.74 9.61
C GLU A 3 -17.00 -6.61 10.67
N VAL A 4 -16.99 -5.48 11.40
CA VAL A 4 -17.99 -5.18 12.44
C VAL A 4 -19.40 -5.14 11.86
N MET A 5 -19.57 -4.55 10.67
CA MET A 5 -20.85 -4.50 9.97
C MET A 5 -21.33 -5.89 9.56
N ALA A 6 -20.44 -6.71 9.00
CA ALA A 6 -20.76 -8.08 8.61
C ALA A 6 -21.19 -8.93 9.80
N ASP A 7 -20.50 -8.81 10.94
CA ASP A 7 -20.82 -9.57 12.15
C ASP A 7 -22.11 -9.08 12.81
N TYR A 8 -22.30 -7.77 12.91
CA TYR A 8 -23.49 -7.19 13.57
C TYR A 8 -24.78 -7.47 12.80
N PHE A 9 -24.75 -7.41 11.47
CA PHE A 9 -25.91 -7.64 10.61
C PHE A 9 -25.98 -9.06 10.05
N GLU A 10 -25.10 -9.96 10.48
CA GLU A 10 -25.01 -11.35 10.01
C GLU A 10 -24.99 -11.46 8.47
N MET A 11 -24.20 -10.60 7.83
CA MET A 11 -24.20 -10.48 6.37
C MET A 11 -23.48 -11.65 5.70
N ASP A 12 -24.13 -12.25 4.70
CA ASP A 12 -23.49 -13.22 3.81
C ASP A 12 -22.63 -12.55 2.73
N HIS A 13 -21.89 -13.34 1.96
CA HIS A 13 -21.03 -12.84 0.88
C HIS A 13 -21.78 -12.03 -0.20
N ASP A 14 -23.06 -12.31 -0.46
CA ASP A 14 -23.83 -11.55 -1.45
C ASP A 14 -24.29 -10.20 -0.89
N ALA A 15 -24.65 -10.13 0.39
CA ALA A 15 -24.95 -8.90 1.10
C ALA A 15 -23.69 -8.01 1.18
N ILE A 16 -22.55 -8.57 1.57
CA ILE A 16 -21.27 -7.85 1.62
C ILE A 16 -20.84 -7.38 0.22
N TYR A 17 -20.96 -8.22 -0.81
CA TYR A 17 -20.69 -7.84 -2.20
C TYR A 17 -21.47 -6.59 -2.60
N ARG A 18 -22.79 -6.60 -2.34
CA ARG A 18 -23.69 -5.50 -2.66
C ARG A 18 -23.31 -4.24 -1.90
N GLU A 19 -22.97 -4.37 -0.62
CA GLU A 19 -22.65 -3.23 0.22
C GLU A 19 -21.31 -2.59 -0.16
N ILE A 20 -20.25 -3.36 -0.35
CA ILE A 20 -18.96 -2.84 -0.84
C ILE A 20 -19.15 -2.12 -2.18
N ASN A 21 -19.91 -2.71 -3.11
CA ASN A 21 -20.17 -2.08 -4.41
C ASN A 21 -21.04 -0.83 -4.29
N ARG A 22 -22.01 -0.78 -3.36
CA ARG A 22 -22.82 0.40 -3.07
C ARG A 22 -21.94 1.54 -2.56
N MET A 23 -21.12 1.27 -1.53
CA MET A 23 -20.18 2.23 -0.97
C MET A 23 -19.16 2.71 -2.01
N PHE A 24 -18.68 1.82 -2.88
CA PHE A 24 -17.76 2.21 -3.95
C PHE A 24 -18.42 3.13 -4.97
N GLN A 25 -19.67 2.87 -5.37
CA GLN A 25 -20.41 3.79 -6.25
C GLN A 25 -20.65 5.15 -5.60
N GLU A 26 -20.88 5.17 -4.28
CA GLU A 26 -21.00 6.40 -3.50
C GLU A 26 -19.69 7.20 -3.52
N LEU A 27 -18.57 6.56 -3.20
CA LEU A 27 -17.23 7.16 -3.30
C LEU A 27 -16.97 7.74 -4.69
N LEU A 28 -17.27 6.99 -5.76
CA LEU A 28 -17.04 7.46 -7.14
C LEU A 28 -17.84 8.73 -7.45
N LYS A 29 -19.10 8.81 -7.00
CA LYS A 29 -19.93 10.01 -7.16
C LYS A 29 -19.36 11.18 -6.37
N LEU A 30 -18.93 10.96 -5.13
CA LEU A 30 -18.35 11.98 -4.26
C LEU A 30 -17.03 12.53 -4.84
N LEU A 31 -16.09 11.65 -5.19
CA LEU A 31 -14.83 12.06 -5.82
C LEU A 31 -15.08 12.84 -7.11
N LYS A 32 -16.00 12.37 -7.96
CA LYS A 32 -16.37 13.07 -9.19
C LYS A 32 -16.95 14.47 -8.91
N SER A 33 -17.80 14.61 -7.88
CA SER A 33 -18.35 15.91 -7.48
C SER A 33 -17.27 16.90 -7.02
N LYS A 34 -16.16 16.39 -6.47
CA LYS A 34 -14.97 17.16 -6.08
C LYS A 34 -13.91 17.27 -7.19
N ALA A 35 -14.26 16.86 -8.42
CA ALA A 35 -13.40 16.85 -9.61
C ALA A 35 -12.16 15.94 -9.49
N VAL A 36 -12.29 14.82 -8.77
CA VAL A 36 -11.28 13.76 -8.67
C VAL A 36 -11.77 12.51 -9.41
N ASN A 37 -10.93 11.99 -10.31
CA ASN A 37 -11.18 10.71 -10.95
C ASN A 37 -10.44 9.60 -10.19
N TYR A 38 -11.19 8.65 -9.62
CA TYR A 38 -10.62 7.53 -8.85
C TYR A 38 -9.56 6.73 -9.63
N GLN A 39 -9.74 6.56 -10.95
CA GLN A 39 -8.78 5.82 -11.77
C GLN A 39 -7.39 6.51 -11.84
N GLU A 40 -7.34 7.83 -11.63
CA GLU A 40 -6.07 8.57 -11.59
C GLU A 40 -5.34 8.41 -10.24
N LEU A 41 -6.00 7.86 -9.21
CA LEU A 41 -5.42 7.58 -7.90
C LEU A 41 -4.65 6.26 -7.85
N ARG A 42 -4.55 5.51 -8.96
CA ARG A 42 -3.87 4.21 -9.02
C ARG A 42 -2.45 4.24 -8.44
N ALA A 43 -1.69 5.31 -8.70
CA ALA A 43 -0.33 5.46 -8.18
C ALA A 43 -0.28 5.68 -6.66
N CYS A 44 -1.38 6.08 -6.03
CA CYS A 44 -1.51 6.18 -4.57
C CYS A 44 -1.95 4.85 -3.96
N LEU A 45 -2.73 4.05 -4.69
CA LEU A 45 -3.47 2.89 -4.15
C LEU A 45 -2.88 1.53 -4.53
N THR A 46 -1.90 1.47 -5.44
CA THR A 46 -1.31 0.21 -5.90
C THR A 46 0.22 0.31 -5.96
N PRO A 47 0.95 -0.77 -5.62
CA PRO A 47 2.41 -0.78 -5.68
C PRO A 47 2.91 -0.68 -7.12
N SER A 48 4.10 -0.13 -7.29
CA SER A 48 4.86 -0.12 -8.53
C SER A 48 6.09 -1.00 -8.41
N THR A 49 6.41 -1.76 -9.46
CA THR A 49 7.62 -2.59 -9.53
C THR A 49 8.91 -1.75 -9.68
N GLU A 50 8.79 -0.52 -10.17
CA GLU A 50 9.92 0.37 -10.51
C GLU A 50 10.16 1.51 -9.50
N LYS A 51 9.32 1.62 -8.46
CA LYS A 51 9.40 2.72 -7.48
C LYS A 51 9.60 2.18 -6.08
N LYS A 52 10.27 2.95 -5.23
CA LYS A 52 10.58 2.57 -3.86
C LYS A 52 9.39 2.76 -2.93
N GLU A 53 9.44 2.04 -1.82
CA GLU A 53 8.63 2.32 -0.64
C GLU A 53 9.58 2.78 0.47
N VAL A 54 9.30 3.91 1.09
CA VAL A 54 10.27 4.56 2.00
C VAL A 54 9.59 5.00 3.28
N ILE A 55 10.29 4.84 4.40
CA ILE A 55 9.94 5.44 5.69
C ILE A 55 10.96 6.54 5.99
N PHE A 56 10.50 7.76 6.20
CA PHE A 56 11.29 8.84 6.78
C PHE A 56 11.16 8.80 8.30
N VAL A 57 12.29 8.89 9.00
CA VAL A 57 12.38 8.70 10.45
C VAL A 57 12.74 10.02 11.12
N PHE A 58 11.93 10.40 12.12
CA PHE A 58 12.10 11.63 12.87
C PHE A 58 12.17 11.33 14.37
N ASP A 59 13.14 11.90 15.06
CA ASP A 59 13.26 11.84 16.51
C ASP A 59 12.39 12.94 17.15
N SER A 60 11.24 12.53 17.70
CA SER A 60 10.25 13.44 18.28
C SER A 60 10.73 14.08 19.58
N GLN A 61 11.71 13.50 20.29
CA GLN A 61 12.31 14.13 21.47
C GLN A 61 13.14 15.37 21.12
N GLN A 62 13.53 15.52 19.85
CA GLN A 62 14.23 16.70 19.36
C GLN A 62 13.29 17.79 18.83
N ILE A 63 11.97 17.60 18.98
CA ILE A 63 10.93 18.52 18.53
C ILE A 63 10.25 19.13 19.76
N ASP A 64 10.32 20.45 19.90
CA ASP A 64 9.77 21.16 21.06
C ASP A 64 8.22 21.13 21.12
N SER A 65 7.57 20.89 19.99
CA SER A 65 6.12 20.85 19.88
C SER A 65 5.57 19.49 20.28
N ASN A 66 4.56 19.49 21.17
CA ASN A 66 3.76 18.29 21.47
C ASN A 66 3.03 17.74 20.25
N TRP A 67 2.85 18.55 19.20
CA TRP A 67 2.32 18.13 17.92
C TRP A 67 3.46 17.97 16.89
N TYR A 68 4.39 17.07 17.19
CA TYR A 68 5.58 16.84 16.39
C TYR A 68 5.25 16.44 14.94
N GLY A 69 4.14 15.74 14.71
CA GLY A 69 3.67 15.41 13.36
C GLY A 69 3.46 16.67 12.50
N SER A 70 2.88 17.74 13.06
CA SER A 70 2.71 19.01 12.33
C SER A 70 4.05 19.65 11.99
N GLU A 71 5.02 19.65 12.92
CA GLU A 71 6.38 20.15 12.66
C GLU A 71 7.11 19.36 11.58
N VAL A 72 6.95 18.03 11.58
CA VAL A 72 7.50 17.15 10.54
C VAL A 72 6.87 17.47 9.17
N PHE A 73 5.54 17.56 9.10
CA PHE A 73 4.87 17.83 7.82
C PHE A 73 5.08 19.26 7.30
N LYS A 74 5.36 20.25 8.16
CA LYS A 74 5.86 21.58 7.74
C LYS A 74 7.17 21.50 6.96
N LYS A 75 7.99 20.46 7.18
CA LYS A 75 9.24 20.23 6.43
C LYS A 75 9.02 19.35 5.20
N ILE A 76 8.14 18.35 5.28
CA ILE A 76 7.85 17.43 4.18
C ILE A 76 7.07 18.10 3.05
N ILE A 77 5.96 18.78 3.35
CA ILE A 77 5.01 19.28 2.34
C ILE A 77 5.67 20.22 1.31
N PRO A 78 6.54 21.18 1.69
CA PRO A 78 7.21 22.06 0.72
C PRO A 78 8.09 21.31 -0.29
N LEU A 79 8.59 20.12 0.05
CA LEU A 79 9.49 19.32 -0.80
C LEU A 79 8.72 18.46 -1.82
N LEU A 80 7.40 18.33 -1.68
CA LEU A 80 6.58 17.50 -2.55
C LEU A 80 6.36 18.16 -3.92
N ASP A 81 6.61 17.41 -5.00
CA ASP A 81 6.35 17.85 -6.38
C ASP A 81 4.88 17.69 -6.73
N LYS A 82 4.14 18.80 -6.98
CA LYS A 82 2.71 18.83 -7.33
C LYS A 82 2.30 18.05 -8.59
N ARG A 83 3.23 17.39 -9.31
CA ARG A 83 2.91 16.53 -10.46
C ARG A 83 2.81 15.04 -10.09
N THR A 84 3.37 14.64 -8.96
CA THR A 84 3.42 13.23 -8.55
C THR A 84 2.20 12.83 -7.73
N SER A 85 2.05 11.54 -7.42
CA SER A 85 0.93 11.02 -6.63
C SER A 85 1.41 9.92 -5.70
N HIS A 86 1.04 10.00 -4.42
CA HIS A 86 1.52 9.13 -3.34
C HIS A 86 0.45 8.96 -2.26
N SER A 87 0.52 7.85 -1.53
CA SER A 87 -0.13 7.67 -0.24
C SER A 87 0.88 7.93 0.88
N PHE A 88 0.40 8.57 1.94
CA PHE A 88 1.15 8.84 3.15
C PHE A 88 0.50 8.13 4.34
N LEU A 89 1.29 7.31 5.01
CA LEU A 89 0.93 6.69 6.27
C LEU A 89 1.91 7.20 7.33
N CYS A 90 1.48 7.36 8.57
CA CYS A 90 2.35 7.82 9.63
C CYS A 90 1.97 7.28 11.00
N GLY A 91 2.88 7.37 11.95
CA GLY A 91 2.68 6.89 13.31
C GLY A 91 4.00 6.74 14.05
N ASP A 92 3.92 6.44 15.34
CA ASP A 92 5.11 6.25 16.16
C ASP A 92 5.67 4.83 16.01
N TYR A 93 6.97 4.69 16.22
CA TYR A 93 7.65 3.41 16.31
C TYR A 93 7.37 2.76 17.67
N ILE A 94 6.15 2.28 17.88
CA ILE A 94 5.70 1.58 19.09
C ILE A 94 6.16 0.12 19.18
N SER A 95 6.29 -0.41 20.40
CA SER A 95 6.94 -1.72 20.60
C SER A 95 6.10 -2.94 20.24
N HIS A 96 4.78 -2.86 20.34
CA HIS A 96 3.88 -4.02 20.23
C HIS A 96 4.29 -5.21 21.11
N GLY A 97 4.89 -4.93 22.28
CA GLY A 97 5.40 -5.96 23.19
C GLY A 97 6.76 -6.56 22.81
N LEU A 98 7.40 -6.09 21.73
CA LEU A 98 8.79 -6.42 21.41
C LEU A 98 9.75 -5.72 22.38
N GLU A 99 10.89 -6.35 22.65
CA GLU A 99 11.96 -5.79 23.47
C GLU A 99 12.60 -4.56 22.79
N GLN A 100 12.94 -3.54 23.59
CA GLN A 100 13.51 -2.28 23.06
C GLN A 100 14.84 -2.51 22.34
N ASP A 101 15.68 -3.42 22.82
CA ASP A 101 16.97 -3.74 22.19
C ASP A 101 16.77 -4.31 20.78
N ARG A 102 15.75 -5.17 20.60
CA ARG A 102 15.39 -5.68 19.28
C ARG A 102 14.97 -4.54 18.35
N LEU A 103 14.07 -3.67 18.81
CA LEU A 103 13.57 -2.54 18.00
C LEU A 103 14.69 -1.58 17.61
N TYR A 104 15.63 -1.33 18.54
CA TYR A 104 16.83 -0.56 18.28
C TYR A 104 17.68 -1.20 17.18
N HIS A 105 17.99 -2.50 17.31
CA HIS A 105 18.79 -3.22 16.31
C HIS A 105 18.15 -3.22 14.91
N GLU A 106 16.84 -3.45 14.83
CA GLU A 106 16.10 -3.42 13.56
C GLU A 106 16.13 -2.03 12.91
N LEU A 107 15.97 -0.96 13.71
CA LEU A 107 16.02 0.41 13.20
C LEU A 107 17.43 0.77 12.71
N VAL A 108 18.46 0.59 13.54
CA VAL A 108 19.84 0.98 13.24
C VAL A 108 20.42 0.21 12.05
N SER A 109 20.07 -1.08 11.92
CA SER A 109 20.51 -1.89 10.78
C SER A 109 19.85 -1.51 9.46
N SER A 110 18.68 -0.87 9.50
CA SER A 110 17.88 -0.56 8.31
C SER A 110 17.99 0.89 7.85
N ILE A 111 18.30 1.81 8.76
CA ILE A 111 18.25 3.25 8.51
C ILE A 111 19.50 3.79 7.81
N ASN A 112 19.28 4.59 6.77
CA ASN A 112 20.28 5.46 6.18
C ASN A 112 20.35 6.73 7.03
N ILE A 113 21.28 6.75 7.99
CA ILE A 113 21.43 7.82 8.98
C ILE A 113 21.87 9.12 8.30
N ARG A 114 21.22 10.23 8.68
CA ARG A 114 21.56 11.60 8.30
C ARG A 114 21.94 12.46 9.48
N ASN A 115 21.14 12.43 10.54
CA ASN A 115 21.41 13.16 11.77
C ASN A 115 21.50 12.20 12.95
N ALA A 116 22.35 12.54 13.91
CA ALA A 116 22.48 11.78 15.15
C ALA A 116 21.19 11.84 15.96
N SER A 117 20.86 10.72 16.60
CA SER A 117 19.75 10.57 17.53
C SER A 117 20.20 9.57 18.58
N ASP A 118 20.04 9.94 19.85
CA ASP A 118 20.36 9.08 20.98
C ASP A 118 19.12 8.24 21.29
N TYR A 119 19.20 6.93 21.01
CA TYR A 119 18.10 6.02 21.26
C TYR A 119 17.86 5.86 22.76
N SER A 120 16.69 6.32 23.23
CA SER A 120 16.18 6.09 24.58
C SER A 120 15.08 5.04 24.59
N HIS A 121 14.14 5.14 23.64
CA HIS A 121 13.06 4.17 23.45
C HIS A 121 12.47 4.30 22.03
N SER A 122 11.96 3.20 21.50
CA SER A 122 11.36 3.13 20.16
C SER A 122 10.31 4.21 19.90
N THR A 123 9.40 4.46 20.85
CA THR A 123 8.32 5.46 20.68
C THR A 123 8.78 6.92 20.55
N GLN A 124 10.08 7.19 20.69
CA GLN A 124 10.62 8.52 20.36
C GLN A 124 10.67 8.76 18.85
N TYR A 125 10.63 7.71 18.03
CA TYR A 125 10.69 7.87 16.58
C TYR A 125 9.30 7.96 15.98
N TYR A 126 9.06 9.04 15.24
CA TYR A 126 7.90 9.21 14.37
C TYR A 126 8.26 8.82 12.95
N PHE A 127 7.45 7.95 12.36
CA PHE A 127 7.63 7.44 11.00
C PHE A 127 6.63 8.09 10.04
N VAL A 128 7.14 8.50 8.88
CA VAL A 128 6.33 8.91 7.73
C VAL A 128 6.64 8.00 6.56
N TYR A 129 5.71 7.12 6.25
CA TYR A 129 5.75 6.24 5.10
C TYR A 129 5.24 6.95 3.84
N MET A 130 5.88 6.63 2.71
CA MET A 130 5.49 7.10 1.39
C MET A 130 5.65 5.99 0.35
N ASN A 131 4.59 5.72 -0.42
CA ASN A 131 4.65 4.73 -1.50
C ASN A 131 5.13 5.32 -2.83
N ASN A 132 5.57 4.44 -3.72
CA ASN A 132 5.91 4.75 -5.11
C ASN A 132 6.88 5.94 -5.29
N VAL A 133 7.91 5.99 -4.43
CA VAL A 133 8.94 7.02 -4.41
C VAL A 133 9.97 6.75 -5.52
N SER A 134 10.22 7.73 -6.40
CA SER A 134 11.33 7.65 -7.35
C SER A 134 12.66 7.96 -6.68
N ASP A 135 13.79 7.47 -7.21
CA ASP A 135 15.13 7.80 -6.70
C ASP A 135 15.38 9.31 -6.61
N HIS A 136 14.92 10.07 -7.62
CA HIS A 136 15.00 11.52 -7.62
C HIS A 136 14.25 12.14 -6.43
N LEU A 137 13.02 11.68 -6.18
CA LEU A 137 12.19 12.18 -5.08
C LEU A 137 12.79 11.80 -3.73
N LEU A 138 13.29 10.57 -3.57
CA LEU A 138 13.98 10.15 -2.35
C LEU A 138 15.17 11.08 -2.06
N LYS A 139 16.02 11.33 -3.06
CA LYS A 139 17.15 12.24 -2.93
C LYS A 139 16.71 13.66 -2.59
N LEU A 140 15.67 14.18 -3.24
CA LEU A 140 15.12 15.52 -2.96
C LEU A 140 14.64 15.63 -1.51
N MET A 141 13.89 14.64 -1.03
CA MET A 141 13.38 14.59 0.34
C MET A 141 14.52 14.53 1.35
N ASP A 142 15.43 13.58 1.16
CA ASP A 142 16.58 13.36 2.05
C ASP A 142 17.49 14.61 2.14
N GLU A 143 17.85 15.21 1.01
CA GLU A 143 18.65 16.44 0.97
C GLU A 143 17.90 17.65 1.53
N GLY A 144 16.59 17.75 1.33
CA GLY A 144 15.75 18.83 1.85
C GLY A 144 15.53 18.73 3.37
N LEU A 145 15.54 17.51 3.92
CA LEU A 145 15.32 17.25 5.34
C LEU A 145 16.61 17.21 6.16
N LYS A 146 17.79 17.00 5.56
CA LYS A 146 19.07 16.86 6.30
C LYS A 146 19.37 18.00 7.27
N GLY A 147 18.95 19.23 6.96
CA GLY A 147 19.16 20.42 7.81
C GLY A 147 18.19 20.52 8.99
N TYR A 148 17.15 19.69 9.03
CA TYR A 148 16.20 19.61 10.12
C TYR A 148 16.70 18.57 11.12
N LYS A 149 17.31 19.02 12.22
CA LYS A 149 17.96 18.16 13.23
C LYS A 149 17.15 16.91 13.63
N PRO A 150 15.82 16.99 13.86
CA PRO A 150 15.00 15.82 14.19
C PRO A 150 14.94 14.73 13.10
N TYR A 151 15.23 15.04 11.84
CA TYR A 151 15.26 14.05 10.77
C TYR A 151 16.46 13.10 10.93
N THR A 152 16.24 11.93 11.51
CA THR A 152 17.28 10.94 11.76
C THR A 152 17.79 10.31 10.45
N GLY A 153 16.91 10.10 9.47
CA GLY A 153 17.26 9.47 8.20
C GLY A 153 16.07 8.79 7.53
N TYR A 154 16.33 7.86 6.63
CA TYR A 154 15.27 7.09 5.95
C TYR A 154 15.57 5.61 5.84
N VAL A 155 14.52 4.79 5.77
CA VAL A 155 14.59 3.34 5.54
C VAL A 155 13.97 3.04 4.18
N ASP A 156 14.71 2.36 3.31
CA ASP A 156 14.16 1.78 2.08
C ASP A 156 13.53 0.42 2.42
N ILE A 157 12.22 0.32 2.26
CA ILE A 157 11.42 -0.88 2.54
C ILE A 157 10.75 -1.42 1.28
N THR A 158 11.39 -1.20 0.12
CA THR A 158 10.91 -1.66 -1.19
C THR A 158 10.69 -3.17 -1.23
N PHE A 159 11.55 -3.93 -0.54
CA PHE A 159 11.49 -5.39 -0.45
C PHE A 159 11.03 -5.86 0.93
N SER A 160 10.60 -7.11 1.04
CA SER A 160 10.17 -7.72 2.29
C SER A 160 11.27 -7.67 3.35
N CYS A 161 11.01 -6.96 4.43
CA CYS A 161 11.90 -6.83 5.57
C CYS A 161 11.09 -6.64 6.86
N PHE A 162 11.77 -6.63 8.01
CA PHE A 162 11.11 -6.37 9.30
C PHE A 162 10.37 -5.03 9.27
N MET A 163 11.02 -3.95 8.82
CA MET A 163 10.45 -2.60 8.81
C MET A 163 9.21 -2.48 7.92
N LYS A 164 9.16 -3.19 6.78
CA LYS A 164 7.96 -3.25 5.91
C LYS A 164 6.78 -3.90 6.63
N LYS A 165 7.02 -5.06 7.24
CA LYS A 165 6.01 -5.80 8.01
C LYS A 165 5.53 -4.99 9.22
N TYR A 166 6.47 -4.40 9.94
CA TYR A 166 6.19 -3.53 11.08
C TYR A 166 5.30 -2.34 10.70
N ALA A 167 5.67 -1.61 9.64
CA ALA A 167 4.95 -0.43 9.18
C ALA A 167 3.51 -0.78 8.79
N SER A 168 3.32 -1.93 8.14
CA SER A 168 2.01 -2.39 7.67
C SER A 168 0.98 -2.68 8.77
N VAL A 169 1.41 -2.97 10.00
CA VAL A 169 0.52 -3.21 11.16
C VAL A 169 0.43 -2.00 12.10
N THR A 170 1.28 -0.99 11.91
CA THR A 170 1.46 0.09 12.89
C THR A 170 1.05 1.45 12.35
N LEU A 171 1.45 1.78 11.12
CA LEU A 171 1.20 3.09 10.56
C LEU A 171 -0.25 3.21 10.11
N VAL A 172 -0.84 4.37 10.38
CA VAL A 172 -2.21 4.68 9.99
C VAL A 172 -2.22 5.56 8.74
N ASP A 173 -3.25 5.41 7.92
CA ASP A 173 -3.48 6.30 6.78
C ASP A 173 -3.60 7.75 7.26
N SER A 174 -2.84 8.64 6.63
CA SER A 174 -2.89 10.07 6.92
C SER A 174 -3.61 10.80 5.80
N PHE A 175 -3.11 10.68 4.57
CA PHE A 175 -3.73 11.27 3.40
C PHE A 175 -3.17 10.69 2.10
N ILE A 176 -3.94 10.84 1.03
CA ILE A 176 -3.45 10.68 -0.33
C ILE A 176 -3.12 12.06 -0.89
N LYS A 177 -1.96 12.16 -1.52
CA LYS A 177 -1.59 13.32 -2.33
C LYS A 177 -1.66 12.92 -3.79
N HIS A 178 -2.56 13.54 -4.56
CA HIS A 178 -2.69 13.37 -5.99
C HIS A 178 -2.43 14.70 -6.69
N LYS A 179 -1.28 14.82 -7.35
CA LYS A 179 -0.84 16.06 -8.01
C LYS A 179 -0.92 17.26 -7.03
N GLY A 180 -1.64 18.32 -7.36
CA GLY A 180 -1.85 19.50 -6.51
C GLY A 180 -3.00 19.37 -5.49
N VAL A 181 -3.53 18.17 -5.29
CA VAL A 181 -4.67 17.89 -4.41
C VAL A 181 -4.25 16.92 -3.31
N VAL A 182 -4.73 17.15 -2.10
CA VAL A 182 -4.66 16.22 -0.98
C VAL A 182 -6.07 15.75 -0.64
N ILE A 183 -6.22 14.46 -0.35
CA ILE A 183 -7.49 13.81 -0.02
C ILE A 183 -7.30 13.06 1.30
N CYS A 184 -8.14 13.35 2.29
CA CYS A 184 -8.12 12.70 3.61
C CYS A 184 -9.53 12.32 4.08
N GLY A 185 -9.60 11.46 5.09
CA GLY A 185 -10.84 11.14 5.79
C GLY A 185 -11.28 12.29 6.71
N HIS A 186 -12.58 12.44 6.92
CA HIS A 186 -13.15 13.23 8.01
C HIS A 186 -14.23 12.46 8.76
N GLU A 187 -14.63 12.98 9.91
CA GLU A 187 -15.62 12.33 10.78
C GLU A 187 -16.91 12.01 10.00
N ASP A 188 -17.48 10.82 10.23
CA ASP A 188 -18.66 10.32 9.52
C ASP A 188 -19.94 11.12 9.82
N ASP A 189 -19.95 11.94 10.88
CA ASP A 189 -21.07 12.81 11.25
C ASP A 189 -21.04 14.18 10.54
N ARG A 190 -19.98 14.50 9.80
CA ARG A 190 -19.91 15.68 8.92
C ARG A 190 -20.41 15.39 7.51
N ASP A 191 -20.87 16.44 6.82
CA ASP A 191 -21.38 16.33 5.45
C ASP A 191 -20.25 16.24 4.41
N ASN A 192 -20.36 15.32 3.46
CA ASN A 192 -19.36 15.11 2.40
C ASN A 192 -19.19 16.30 1.44
N SER A 193 -20.06 17.31 1.47
CA SER A 193 -19.87 18.56 0.73
C SER A 193 -18.77 19.43 1.34
N GLU A 194 -18.44 19.25 2.62
CA GLU A 194 -17.37 19.95 3.30
C GLU A 194 -15.98 19.44 2.86
N ASN A 195 -14.95 20.27 3.07
CA ASN A 195 -13.56 19.84 2.99
C ASN A 195 -12.85 20.29 4.27
N VAL A 196 -12.36 19.33 5.02
CA VAL A 196 -11.76 19.49 6.34
C VAL A 196 -10.37 18.90 6.28
N ASN A 197 -9.37 19.72 6.58
CA ASN A 197 -8.00 19.28 6.76
C ASN A 197 -7.85 18.64 8.14
N MET A 198 -8.37 17.42 8.29
CA MET A 198 -8.34 16.68 9.56
C MET A 198 -6.93 16.48 10.12
N PRO A 199 -5.90 16.17 9.31
CA PRO A 199 -4.53 16.10 9.80
C PRO A 199 -3.97 17.45 10.29
N GLY A 200 -4.58 18.57 9.92
CA GLY A 200 -4.18 19.92 10.34
C GLY A 200 -2.82 20.37 9.82
N TYR A 201 -2.32 19.77 8.73
CA TYR A 201 -1.03 20.11 8.15
C TYR A 201 -1.13 21.32 7.20
N ALA A 202 0.00 21.98 6.93
CA ALA A 202 0.06 23.21 6.13
C ALA A 202 -0.12 22.99 4.60
N PHE A 203 -1.13 22.24 4.16
CA PHE A 203 -1.35 21.92 2.75
C PHE A 203 -1.65 23.16 1.91
N GLU A 204 -2.64 23.95 2.32
CA GLU A 204 -3.10 25.14 1.61
C GLU A 204 -2.04 26.23 1.57
N GLU A 205 -1.28 26.40 2.65
CA GLU A 205 -0.13 27.31 2.72
C GLU A 205 0.96 26.96 1.68
N ASN A 206 1.07 25.68 1.34
CA ASN A 206 1.96 25.18 0.29
C ASN A 206 1.27 25.07 -1.08
N GLY A 207 0.06 25.63 -1.22
CA GLY A 207 -0.72 25.72 -2.44
C GLY A 207 -1.25 24.37 -2.93
N TYR A 208 -1.54 23.44 -2.02
CA TYR A 208 -2.35 22.27 -2.29
C TYR A 208 -3.82 22.58 -2.04
N LYS A 209 -4.70 21.95 -2.82
CA LYS A 209 -6.13 21.93 -2.50
C LYS A 209 -6.39 20.77 -1.53
N CYS A 210 -6.86 21.04 -0.33
CA CYS A 210 -7.32 19.99 0.57
C CYS A 210 -8.77 19.61 0.24
N LEU A 211 -8.99 18.32 0.07
CA LEU A 211 -10.30 17.69 -0.05
C LEU A 211 -10.43 16.66 1.05
N SER A 212 -11.66 16.43 1.48
CA SER A 212 -11.96 15.34 2.39
C SER A 212 -13.29 14.68 2.06
N LEU A 213 -13.47 13.47 2.57
CA LEU A 213 -14.74 12.73 2.57
C LEU A 213 -14.81 11.85 3.83
N GLN A 214 -16.00 11.40 4.18
CA GLN A 214 -16.28 10.59 5.37
C GLN A 214 -15.35 9.37 5.48
N ASP A 215 -14.79 9.15 6.66
CA ASP A 215 -13.73 8.17 6.90
C ASP A 215 -14.17 6.73 6.63
N SER A 216 -15.45 6.41 6.82
CA SER A 216 -16.03 5.13 6.40
C SER A 216 -15.75 4.80 4.92
N LEU A 217 -15.79 5.79 4.03
CA LEU A 217 -15.45 5.61 2.62
C LEU A 217 -13.94 5.71 2.37
N ALA A 218 -13.27 6.68 3.00
CA ALA A 218 -11.84 6.90 2.81
C ALA A 218 -11.01 5.71 3.30
N GLY A 219 -11.27 5.21 4.51
CA GLY A 219 -10.55 4.09 5.11
C GLY A 219 -10.73 2.77 4.35
N VAL A 220 -11.86 2.56 3.66
CA VAL A 220 -12.10 1.35 2.87
C VAL A 220 -11.43 1.41 1.50
N PHE A 221 -11.50 2.55 0.80
CA PHE A 221 -11.13 2.63 -0.62
C PHE A 221 -9.92 3.51 -0.93
N LEU A 222 -9.53 4.39 0.00
CA LEU A 222 -8.43 5.34 -0.15
C LEU A 222 -7.25 5.04 0.80
N SER A 223 -7.23 3.85 1.39
CA SER A 223 -6.13 3.31 2.20
C SER A 223 -5.15 2.53 1.34
N TYR A 224 -3.86 2.84 1.41
CA TYR A 224 -2.84 2.03 0.75
C TYR A 224 -2.42 0.88 1.67
N LYS A 225 -2.58 -0.35 1.20
CA LYS A 225 -2.13 -1.54 1.95
C LYS A 225 -0.66 -1.82 1.67
N ILE A 226 0.21 -1.54 2.65
CA ILE A 226 1.63 -1.93 2.61
C ILE A 226 1.71 -3.46 2.53
N GLU A 227 2.43 -3.96 1.53
CA GLU A 227 2.60 -5.40 1.30
C GLU A 227 3.18 -6.10 2.54
N ARG A 228 2.53 -7.19 2.96
CA ARG A 228 2.93 -8.02 4.10
C ARG A 228 2.36 -9.44 3.97
N PRO A 229 2.90 -10.41 4.73
CA PRO A 229 2.26 -11.70 4.97
C PRO A 229 0.88 -11.57 5.59
N VAL A 230 -0.06 -12.42 5.15
CA VAL A 230 -1.40 -12.49 5.75
C VAL A 230 -1.28 -13.12 7.15
N TYR A 231 -1.63 -12.36 8.18
CA TYR A 231 -1.74 -12.87 9.55
C TYR A 231 -3.16 -13.40 9.78
N GLU A 232 -3.31 -14.43 10.63
CA GLU A 232 -4.62 -15.05 10.95
C GLU A 232 -5.71 -14.02 11.27
N GLY A 233 -5.41 -13.04 12.12
CA GLY A 233 -6.36 -11.98 12.50
C GLY A 233 -6.75 -11.00 11.39
N PHE A 234 -6.15 -11.11 10.19
CA PHE A 234 -6.41 -10.24 9.05
C PHE A 234 -6.84 -10.99 7.79
N ARG A 235 -7.13 -12.31 7.88
CA ARG A 235 -7.60 -13.11 6.74
C ARG A 235 -8.89 -12.55 6.11
N ARG A 236 -9.82 -12.05 6.93
CA ARG A 236 -11.10 -11.46 6.46
C ARG A 236 -10.91 -10.23 5.58
N ASP A 237 -9.81 -9.48 5.72
CA ASP A 237 -9.50 -8.32 4.86
C ASP A 237 -9.28 -8.76 3.41
N ALA A 238 -8.60 -9.88 3.20
CA ALA A 238 -8.42 -10.48 1.87
C ALA A 238 -9.75 -11.01 1.31
N GLU A 239 -10.58 -11.63 2.16
CA GLU A 239 -11.92 -12.09 1.76
C GLU A 239 -12.81 -10.93 1.32
N PHE A 240 -12.88 -9.83 2.09
CA PHE A 240 -13.61 -8.63 1.71
C PHE A 240 -13.08 -8.01 0.41
N SER A 241 -11.76 -8.04 0.21
CA SER A 241 -11.13 -7.58 -1.02
C SER A 241 -11.60 -8.41 -2.23
N ILE A 242 -11.65 -9.74 -2.13
CA ILE A 242 -12.24 -10.62 -3.17
C ILE A 242 -13.74 -10.37 -3.30
N ASN A 243 -14.44 -10.13 -2.19
CA ASN A 243 -15.86 -9.86 -2.17
C ASN A 243 -16.23 -8.57 -2.93
N SER A 244 -15.28 -7.67 -3.18
CA SER A 244 -15.52 -6.51 -4.04
C SER A 244 -15.78 -6.88 -5.51
N ILE A 245 -15.28 -8.04 -5.97
CA ILE A 245 -15.32 -8.49 -7.38
C ILE A 245 -16.01 -9.83 -7.60
N SER A 246 -16.32 -10.57 -6.53
CA SER A 246 -17.02 -11.86 -6.58
C SER A 246 -18.02 -11.99 -5.44
N LYS A 247 -19.17 -12.62 -5.72
CA LYS A 247 -20.14 -13.05 -4.69
C LYS A 247 -19.80 -14.43 -4.11
N ASN A 248 -19.07 -15.23 -4.87
CA ASN A 248 -18.57 -16.52 -4.44
C ASN A 248 -17.16 -16.32 -3.90
N VAL A 249 -17.05 -16.11 -2.59
CA VAL A 249 -15.78 -15.88 -1.90
C VAL A 249 -15.30 -17.18 -1.28
N SER A 250 -14.01 -17.44 -1.43
CA SER A 250 -13.31 -18.58 -0.85
C SER A 250 -11.86 -18.15 -0.64
N ALA A 251 -11.25 -18.66 0.43
CA ALA A 251 -9.84 -18.43 0.72
C ALA A 251 -8.98 -18.83 -0.49
N ILE A 252 -8.22 -17.86 -1.01
CA ILE A 252 -7.37 -18.04 -2.19
C ILE A 252 -6.13 -18.89 -1.91
N ASP A 253 -5.80 -19.10 -0.64
CA ASP A 253 -4.62 -19.86 -0.19
C ASP A 253 -4.63 -21.32 -0.69
N ASP A 254 -5.83 -21.86 -0.89
CA ASP A 254 -6.07 -23.24 -1.33
C ASP A 254 -6.28 -23.37 -2.84
N PHE A 255 -6.15 -22.28 -3.60
CA PHE A 255 -6.41 -22.31 -5.04
C PHE A 255 -5.16 -22.76 -5.79
N ASP A 256 -5.36 -23.49 -6.88
CA ASP A 256 -4.28 -23.85 -7.79
C ASP A 256 -4.00 -22.70 -8.76
N VAL A 257 -2.73 -22.39 -8.96
CA VAL A 257 -2.30 -21.43 -9.98
C VAL A 257 -2.19 -22.16 -11.30
N GLU A 258 -2.77 -21.60 -12.35
CA GLU A 258 -2.77 -22.17 -13.70
C GLU A 258 -2.17 -21.19 -14.71
N ILE A 259 -1.25 -21.68 -15.53
CA ILE A 259 -0.69 -20.98 -16.67
C ILE A 259 -0.99 -21.78 -17.94
N ASP A 260 -1.86 -21.24 -18.80
CA ASP A 260 -2.10 -21.84 -20.12
C ASP A 260 -0.78 -21.94 -20.93
N GLU A 261 -0.59 -23.01 -21.70
CA GLU A 261 0.63 -23.19 -22.51
C GLU A 261 0.88 -22.03 -23.48
N GLY A 262 -0.19 -21.57 -24.16
CA GLY A 262 -0.12 -20.40 -25.02
C GLY A 262 0.27 -19.13 -24.25
N LYS A 263 -0.06 -19.06 -22.96
CA LYS A 263 0.32 -17.94 -22.11
C LYS A 263 1.78 -17.99 -21.70
N LEU A 264 2.31 -19.15 -21.34
CA LEU A 264 3.72 -19.32 -21.06
C LEU A 264 4.57 -18.89 -22.26
N LYS A 265 4.24 -19.42 -23.44
CA LYS A 265 4.89 -19.04 -24.70
C LYS A 265 4.84 -17.53 -24.96
N TYR A 266 3.69 -16.90 -24.73
CA TYR A 266 3.56 -15.45 -24.84
C TYR A 266 4.52 -14.70 -23.90
N LEU A 267 4.68 -15.15 -22.65
CA LEU A 267 5.60 -14.51 -21.69
C LEU A 267 7.06 -14.63 -22.12
N GLU A 268 7.46 -15.80 -22.62
CA GLU A 268 8.82 -16.03 -23.13
C GLU A 268 9.14 -15.16 -24.34
N GLU A 269 8.21 -15.05 -25.29
CA GLU A 269 8.42 -14.31 -26.54
C GLU A 269 8.25 -12.79 -26.37
N ASN A 270 7.21 -12.35 -25.66
CA ASN A 270 6.78 -10.95 -25.61
C ASN A 270 7.19 -10.24 -24.32
N LYS A 271 7.58 -10.99 -23.29
CA LYS A 271 8.08 -10.46 -22.00
C LYS A 271 9.49 -10.96 -21.67
N TYR A 272 10.25 -11.38 -22.69
CA TYR A 272 11.60 -11.93 -22.58
C TYR A 272 12.51 -11.15 -21.60
N GLY A 273 12.59 -9.82 -21.74
CA GLY A 273 13.46 -9.00 -20.89
C GLY A 273 13.10 -9.08 -19.40
N ARG A 274 11.80 -9.16 -19.07
CA ARG A 274 11.32 -9.31 -17.69
C ARG A 274 11.56 -10.72 -17.16
N MET A 275 11.25 -11.74 -17.96
CA MET A 275 11.52 -13.15 -17.63
C MET A 275 13.01 -13.36 -17.35
N LYS A 276 13.87 -12.78 -18.19
CA LYS A 276 15.33 -12.83 -18.03
C LYS A 276 15.78 -12.15 -16.76
N LYS A 277 15.31 -10.93 -16.51
CA LYS A 277 15.67 -10.15 -15.31
C LYS A 277 15.28 -10.88 -14.02
N ALA A 278 14.18 -11.62 -14.04
CA ALA A 278 13.70 -12.41 -12.92
C ALA A 278 14.25 -13.84 -12.84
N GLU A 279 15.15 -14.22 -13.76
CA GLU A 279 15.70 -15.58 -13.84
C GLU A 279 14.60 -16.66 -13.93
N LEU A 280 13.51 -16.34 -14.64
CA LEU A 280 12.40 -17.27 -14.91
C LEU A 280 12.46 -17.85 -16.33
N LEU A 281 13.47 -17.51 -17.12
CA LEU A 281 13.66 -18.12 -18.44
C LEU A 281 14.09 -19.58 -18.29
N GLY A 282 13.41 -20.48 -19.00
CA GLY A 282 13.67 -21.91 -18.95
C GLY A 282 13.14 -22.60 -17.70
N PHE A 283 12.37 -21.89 -16.87
CA PHE A 283 11.55 -22.54 -15.85
C PHE A 283 10.41 -23.29 -16.53
N GLU A 284 10.15 -24.50 -16.08
CA GLU A 284 8.96 -25.23 -16.46
C GLU A 284 7.72 -24.52 -15.89
N ARG A 285 6.58 -24.74 -16.54
CA ARG A 285 5.29 -24.13 -16.15
C ARG A 285 5.02 -24.30 -14.66
N GLU A 286 5.20 -25.52 -14.16
CA GLU A 286 4.91 -25.93 -12.79
C GLU A 286 5.79 -25.19 -11.78
N GLU A 287 7.02 -24.82 -12.16
CA GLU A 287 7.93 -24.05 -11.30
C GLU A 287 7.45 -22.61 -11.13
N ILE A 288 6.95 -21.99 -12.22
CA ILE A 288 6.38 -20.64 -12.17
C ILE A 288 5.06 -20.65 -11.38
N GLU A 289 4.19 -21.63 -11.60
CA GLU A 289 2.95 -21.81 -10.84
C GLU A 289 3.22 -21.96 -9.33
N ALA A 290 4.18 -22.81 -8.96
CA ALA A 290 4.60 -22.98 -7.56
C ALA A 290 5.16 -21.68 -6.96
N HIS A 291 5.93 -20.92 -7.73
CA HIS A 291 6.48 -19.63 -7.27
C HIS A 291 5.37 -18.60 -7.00
N ILE A 292 4.40 -18.47 -7.91
CA ILE A 292 3.24 -17.58 -7.72
C ILE A 292 2.43 -18.04 -6.51
N LYS A 293 2.14 -19.35 -6.39
CA LYS A 293 1.36 -19.93 -5.29
C LYS A 293 1.99 -19.65 -3.92
N GLY A 294 3.30 -19.85 -3.78
CA GLY A 294 4.00 -19.59 -2.52
C GLY A 294 3.95 -18.12 -2.04
N LYS A 295 3.69 -17.18 -2.96
CA LYS A 295 3.62 -15.75 -2.65
C LYS A 295 2.19 -15.26 -2.43
N ILE A 296 1.17 -15.85 -3.06
CA ILE A 296 -0.24 -15.51 -2.81
C ILE A 296 -0.55 -15.59 -1.31
N ASN A 297 -0.11 -16.66 -0.65
CA ASN A 297 -0.37 -16.91 0.78
C ASN A 297 0.32 -15.90 1.71
N ASN A 298 1.23 -15.09 1.18
CA ASN A 298 2.10 -14.19 1.94
C ASN A 298 2.01 -12.73 1.47
N ASN A 299 1.01 -12.37 0.65
CA ASN A 299 0.91 -11.02 0.09
C ASN A 299 -0.52 -10.48 0.05
N TYR A 300 -0.60 -9.15 0.01
CA TYR A 300 -1.84 -8.45 -0.30
C TYR A 300 -2.20 -8.56 -1.78
N ILE A 301 -3.49 -8.49 -2.07
CA ILE A 301 -4.03 -8.35 -3.41
C ILE A 301 -4.34 -6.88 -3.71
N TYR A 302 -4.14 -6.48 -4.96
CA TYR A 302 -4.31 -5.11 -5.41
C TYR A 302 -5.14 -5.05 -6.70
N ASN A 303 -5.63 -3.86 -7.05
CA ASN A 303 -6.24 -3.60 -8.36
C ASN A 303 -7.38 -4.59 -8.72
N MET A 304 -8.24 -4.90 -7.75
CA MET A 304 -9.40 -5.75 -7.94
C MET A 304 -10.33 -5.16 -9.01
N THR A 305 -10.61 -5.94 -10.05
CA THR A 305 -11.44 -5.51 -11.18
C THR A 305 -12.39 -6.62 -11.60
N LEU A 306 -13.67 -6.28 -11.81
CA LEU A 306 -14.62 -7.14 -12.49
C LEU A 306 -14.84 -6.65 -13.93
N LEU A 307 -14.33 -7.41 -14.91
CA LEU A 307 -14.55 -7.17 -16.33
C LEU A 307 -15.90 -7.77 -16.73
N LYS A 308 -16.97 -7.01 -16.53
CA LYS A 308 -18.36 -7.46 -16.72
C LYS A 308 -18.61 -8.07 -18.11
N ASP A 309 -18.06 -7.47 -19.16
CA ASP A 309 -18.26 -7.92 -20.55
C ASP A 309 -17.65 -9.31 -20.84
N HIS A 310 -16.72 -9.75 -19.98
CA HIS A 310 -16.05 -11.05 -20.11
C HIS A 310 -16.36 -11.99 -18.94
N GLY A 311 -17.10 -11.54 -17.92
CA GLY A 311 -17.31 -12.30 -16.70
C GLY A 311 -16.03 -12.60 -15.91
N VAL A 312 -14.97 -11.82 -16.12
CA VAL A 312 -13.64 -12.07 -15.53
C VAL A 312 -13.44 -11.20 -14.29
N ALA A 313 -13.39 -11.83 -13.12
CA ALA A 313 -12.91 -11.21 -11.88
C ALA A 313 -11.39 -11.36 -11.81
N LYS A 314 -10.65 -10.28 -11.58
CA LYS A 314 -9.19 -10.31 -11.51
C LYS A 314 -8.64 -9.41 -10.43
N PHE A 315 -7.43 -9.73 -9.98
CA PHE A 315 -6.63 -8.91 -9.08
C PHE A 315 -5.15 -9.06 -9.42
N ASN A 316 -4.32 -8.22 -8.81
CA ASN A 316 -2.89 -8.26 -8.95
C ASN A 316 -2.22 -8.69 -7.64
N VAL A 317 -1.08 -9.34 -7.75
CA VAL A 317 -0.16 -9.66 -6.65
C VAL A 317 1.22 -9.17 -7.03
N LEU A 318 1.90 -8.50 -6.11
CA LEU A 318 3.32 -8.17 -6.26
C LEU A 318 4.14 -9.39 -5.84
N LEU A 319 5.10 -9.82 -6.65
CA LEU A 319 6.00 -10.92 -6.33
C LEU A 319 7.40 -10.38 -6.18
N GLU A 320 8.10 -10.88 -5.16
CA GLU A 320 9.54 -10.67 -4.96
C GLU A 320 10.29 -11.97 -5.26
N LYS A 321 11.26 -11.89 -6.17
CA LYS A 321 12.12 -13.01 -6.57
C LYS A 321 13.57 -12.64 -6.33
N ASP A 322 14.24 -13.40 -5.47
CA ASP A 322 15.69 -13.34 -5.32
C ASP A 322 16.35 -13.83 -6.62
N VAL A 323 17.38 -13.13 -7.04
CA VAL A 323 18.13 -13.43 -8.28
C VAL A 323 19.63 -13.46 -7.98
N SER A 324 20.41 -14.13 -8.82
CA SER A 324 21.82 -14.43 -8.58
C SER A 324 22.71 -13.20 -8.34
N ASN A 325 22.32 -12.02 -8.85
CA ASN A 325 23.06 -10.77 -8.66
C ASN A 325 22.89 -10.14 -7.25
N GLY A 326 22.07 -10.74 -6.38
CA GLY A 326 21.88 -10.34 -5.00
C GLY A 326 20.87 -9.21 -4.76
N ILE A 327 20.35 -8.56 -5.81
CA ILE A 327 19.28 -7.55 -5.68
C ILE A 327 17.98 -8.19 -6.17
N PRO A 328 17.01 -8.45 -5.28
CA PRO A 328 15.75 -9.07 -5.68
C PRO A 328 15.02 -8.25 -6.75
N VAL A 329 14.16 -8.90 -7.51
CA VAL A 329 13.33 -8.24 -8.51
C VAL A 329 11.86 -8.32 -8.11
N ARG A 330 11.10 -7.31 -8.51
CA ARG A 330 9.64 -7.31 -8.35
C ARG A 330 8.92 -7.51 -9.66
N LEU A 331 7.91 -8.36 -9.62
CA LEU A 331 7.04 -8.68 -10.74
C LEU A 331 5.60 -8.42 -10.32
N MET A 332 4.83 -7.78 -11.18
CA MET A 332 3.39 -7.65 -10.97
C MET A 332 2.68 -8.77 -11.73
N VAL A 333 1.98 -9.64 -11.01
CA VAL A 333 1.21 -10.73 -11.59
C VAL A 333 -0.26 -10.38 -11.52
N ALA A 334 -0.97 -10.49 -12.65
CA ALA A 334 -2.42 -10.36 -12.71
C ALA A 334 -3.04 -11.75 -12.83
N LEU A 335 -3.96 -12.08 -11.92
CA LEU A 335 -4.62 -13.36 -11.82
C LEU A 335 -6.12 -13.19 -12.00
N GLU A 336 -6.72 -14.12 -12.74
CA GLU A 336 -8.17 -14.30 -12.77
C GLU A 336 -8.60 -15.19 -11.62
N TYR A 337 -9.65 -14.77 -10.92
CA TYR A 337 -10.24 -15.49 -9.80
C TYR A 337 -11.37 -16.41 -10.30
N MET A 338 -11.16 -17.73 -10.20
CA MET A 338 -12.10 -18.76 -10.68
C MET A 338 -12.60 -19.64 -9.53
N PRO A 339 -13.54 -19.14 -8.70
CA PRO A 339 -13.91 -19.79 -7.44
C PRO A 339 -14.54 -21.17 -7.61
N THR A 340 -15.38 -21.38 -8.63
CA THR A 340 -16.03 -22.68 -8.88
C THR A 340 -15.02 -23.78 -9.22
N GLN A 341 -13.90 -23.42 -9.85
CA GLN A 341 -12.85 -24.36 -10.23
C GLN A 341 -11.72 -24.41 -9.20
N ARG A 342 -11.75 -23.53 -8.18
CA ARG A 342 -10.66 -23.31 -7.21
C ARG A 342 -9.32 -23.02 -7.89
N LYS A 343 -9.35 -22.18 -8.93
CA LYS A 343 -8.18 -21.81 -9.74
C LYS A 343 -7.90 -20.31 -9.75
N LEU A 344 -6.63 -19.97 -9.86
CA LEU A 344 -6.10 -18.65 -10.16
C LEU A 344 -5.35 -18.70 -11.49
N ARG A 345 -5.99 -18.23 -12.56
CA ARG A 345 -5.41 -18.30 -13.91
C ARG A 345 -4.55 -17.07 -14.20
N LEU A 346 -3.34 -17.27 -14.72
CA LEU A 346 -2.42 -16.19 -15.04
C LEU A 346 -2.87 -15.38 -16.26
N ILE A 347 -3.24 -14.11 -16.04
CA ILE A 347 -3.59 -13.17 -17.12
C ILE A 347 -2.36 -12.49 -17.69
N THR A 348 -1.41 -12.04 -16.86
CA THR A 348 -0.15 -11.44 -17.31
C THR A 348 0.84 -11.30 -16.16
N MET A 349 2.11 -11.08 -16.50
CA MET A 349 3.20 -10.77 -15.58
C MET A 349 4.02 -9.64 -16.18
N VAL A 350 4.26 -8.56 -15.41
CA VAL A 350 4.92 -7.33 -15.89
C VAL A 350 5.97 -6.75 -14.95
#